data_AF-A0A852R910-F1
#
_entry.id   AF-A0A852R910-F1
#
_cell.length_a   1.000
_cell.length_b   1.000
_cell.length_c   1.000
_cell.angle_alpha   90.00
_cell.angle_beta   90.00
_cell.angle_gamma   90.00
#
_symmetry.space_group_name_H-M   'P 1'
#
loop_
_entity.id
_entity.type
_entity.pdbx_description
1 polymer ?
#
loop_
_entity_poly.entity_id
_entity_poly.type
_entity_poly.pdbx_seq_one_letter_code
_entity_poly.pdbx_strand_id
1 'polypeptide(L)' 'MGKDFGPWVRHDWCPRCYRLTEQTRWYRRLLGEPPDQHERRVRCNECSADLDHAAAS' A
#
# COMPACT_ATOMS: atom_id res chain seq x y z
N MET A 1 6.41 22.05 1.76
CA MET A 1 5.19 21.21 1.85
C MET A 1 5.64 19.81 2.22
N GLY A 2 5.49 19.44 3.49
CA GLY A 2 5.92 18.13 3.99
C GLY A 2 5.09 17.06 3.30
N LYS A 3 5.73 16.23 2.47
CA LYS A 3 5.06 15.05 1.94
C LYS A 3 4.99 14.04 3.08
N ASP A 4 3.79 13.79 3.58
CA ASP A 4 3.53 12.74 4.56
C ASP A 4 3.94 11.37 3.98
N PHE A 5 5.13 10.89 4.32
CA PHE A 5 5.56 9.53 3.92
C PHE A 5 5.05 8.46 4.91
N GLY A 6 3.94 8.72 5.61
CA GLY A 6 3.34 7.86 6.62
C GLY A 6 2.43 6.78 6.03
N PRO A 7 1.96 5.81 6.86
CA PRO A 7 0.97 4.85 6.43
C PRO A 7 -0.37 5.54 6.14
N TRP A 8 -0.93 5.32 4.96
CA TRP A 8 -2.20 5.86 4.50
C TRP A 8 -3.25 4.76 4.46
N VAL A 9 -4.41 4.97 5.08
CA VAL A 9 -5.54 4.03 5.01
C VAL A 9 -6.49 4.44 3.90
N ARG A 10 -6.92 3.48 3.08
CA ARG A 10 -8.01 3.65 2.11
C ARG A 10 -8.98 2.47 2.19
N HIS A 11 -10.21 2.65 1.74
CA HIS A 11 -11.13 1.53 1.51
C HIS A 11 -11.07 1.12 0.03
N ASP A 12 -10.75 -0.14 -0.24
CA ASP A 12 -10.64 -0.63 -1.62
C ASP A 12 -10.83 -2.15 -1.69
N TRP A 13 -11.06 -2.68 -2.88
CA TRP A 13 -11.31 -4.10 -3.09
C TRP A 13 -10.02 -4.91 -2.93
N CYS A 14 -10.08 -5.99 -2.15
CA CYS A 14 -8.96 -6.92 -2.01
C CYS A 14 -9.10 -8.10 -2.98
N PRO A 15 -8.15 -8.32 -3.92
CA PRO A 15 -8.20 -9.43 -4.87
C PRO A 15 -7.92 -10.80 -4.24
N ARG A 16 -7.53 -10.87 -2.96
CA ARG A 16 -7.21 -12.11 -2.25
C ARG A 16 -8.38 -12.65 -1.44
N CYS A 17 -9.11 -11.78 -0.74
CA CYS A 17 -10.30 -12.17 0.03
C CYS A 17 -11.62 -11.77 -0.63
N TYR A 18 -11.58 -11.10 -1.78
CA TYR A 18 -12.75 -10.69 -2.57
C TYR A 18 -13.76 -9.90 -1.72
N ARG A 19 -13.26 -8.91 -0.98
CA ARG A 19 -14.06 -8.02 -0.12
C ARG A 19 -13.59 -6.59 -0.25
N LEU A 20 -14.51 -5.66 -0.04
CA LEU A 20 -14.19 -4.26 0.19
C LEU A 20 -13.67 -4.10 1.63
N THR A 21 -12.48 -3.55 1.79
CA THR A 21 -11.76 -3.55 3.06
C THR A 21 -10.85 -2.34 3.18
N GLU A 22 -10.48 -2.00 4.40
CA GLU A 22 -9.39 -1.08 4.66
C GLU A 22 -8.07 -1.67 4.16
N GLN A 23 -7.32 -0.87 3.44
CA GLN A 23 -5.99 -1.18 2.94
C GLN A 23 -5.03 -0.10 3.41
N THR A 24 -3.96 -0.50 4.09
CA THR A 24 -2.87 0.40 4.48
C THR A 24 -1.82 0.44 3.37
N ARG A 25 -1.45 1.65 2.96
CA ARG A 25 -0.38 1.92 1.99
C ARG A 25 0.79 2.58 2.69
N TRP A 26 2.00 2.15 2.41
CA TRP A 26 3.20 2.82 2.92
C TRP A 26 4.35 2.68 1.92
N TYR A 27 5.31 3.57 2.04
CA TYR A 27 6.53 3.49 1.24
C TYR A 27 7.59 2.74 2.03
N ARG A 28 8.39 1.92 1.35
CA ARG A 28 9.64 1.44 1.93
C ARG A 28 10.55 2.65 2.11
N ARG A 29 10.85 3.02 3.36
CA ARG A 29 11.76 4.14 3.64
C ARG A 29 13.19 3.67 3.36
N LEU A 30 13.78 4.09 2.24
CA LEU A 30 15.22 4.12 2.10
C LEU A 30 15.72 5.43 2.71
N LEU A 31 16.61 5.34 3.69
CA LEU A 31 17.22 6.50 4.34
C LEU A 31 18.09 7.25 3.30
N GLY A 32 17.60 8.37 2.79
CA GLY A 32 18.38 9.30 1.96
C GLY A 32 17.86 9.53 0.54
N GLU A 33 16.89 8.73 0.06
CA GLU A 33 16.35 8.85 -1.30
C GLU A 33 14.83 9.04 -1.27
N PRO A 34 14.25 9.85 -2.18
CA PRO A 34 12.80 9.92 -2.32
C PRO A 34 12.29 8.54 -2.74
N PRO A 35 11.23 8.00 -2.08
CA PRO A 35 10.75 6.67 -2.40
C PRO A 35 10.24 6.62 -3.84
N ASP A 36 10.71 5.63 -4.59
CA ASP A 36 10.27 5.43 -5.97
C ASP A 36 8.80 4.95 -5.98
N GLN A 37 8.05 5.21 -7.05
CA GLN A 37 6.65 4.76 -7.13
C GLN A 37 6.55 3.23 -7.07
N HIS A 38 7.62 2.51 -7.43
CA HIS A 38 7.73 1.05 -7.30
C HIS A 38 7.98 0.56 -5.87
N GLU A 39 8.18 1.45 -4.88
CA GLU A 39 8.42 1.08 -3.47
C GLU A 39 7.16 1.20 -2.60
N ARG A 40 5.99 1.36 -3.23
CA ARG A 40 4.70 1.57 -2.57
C ARG A 40 4.00 0.25 -2.25
N ARG A 41 4.20 -0.21 -1.01
CA ARG A 41 3.49 -1.35 -0.42
C ARG A 41 2.01 -1.04 -0.19
N VAL A 42 1.17 -2.06 -0.36
CA VAL A 42 -0.26 -2.02 0.01
C VAL A 42 -0.60 -3.33 0.72
N ARG A 43 -1.28 -3.26 1.86
CA ARG A 43 -1.78 -4.44 2.58
C ARG A 43 -3.26 -4.32 2.85
N CYS A 44 -3.98 -5.41 2.67
CA CYS A 44 -5.35 -5.57 3.13
C CYS A 44 -5.38 -5.78 4.65
N ASN A 45 -6.20 -5.02 5.37
CA ASN A 45 -6.26 -5.12 6.83
C ASN A 45 -7.09 -6.32 7.29
N GLU A 46 -8.04 -6.79 6.47
CA GLU A 46 -8.88 -7.96 6.79
C GLU A 46 -8.10 -9.29 6.65
N CYS A 47 -7.53 -9.57 5.48
CA CYS A 47 -6.84 -10.83 5.22
C CYS A 47 -5.32 -10.74 5.37
N SER A 48 -4.80 -9.57 5.75
CA SER A 48 -3.37 -9.29 5.90
C SER A 48 -2.53 -9.50 4.64
N ALA A 49 -3.15 -9.71 3.47
CA ALA A 49 -2.43 -9.95 2.23
C ALA A 49 -1.75 -8.67 1.73
N ASP A 50 -0.50 -8.82 1.30
CA ASP A 50 0.23 -7.81 0.54
C ASP A 50 -0.29 -7.80 -0.91
N LEU A 51 -0.64 -6.60 -1.40
CA LEU A 51 -1.29 -6.34 -2.68
C LEU A 51 -0.37 -5.60 -3.66
N ASP A 52 0.91 -5.45 -3.32
CA ASP A 52 1.94 -4.70 -4.07
C ASP A 52 2.09 -5.17 -5.52
N HIS A 53 1.71 -6.41 -5.82
CA HIS A 53 1.91 -7.06 -7.12
C HIS A 53 0.67 -7.18 -8.01
N ALA A 54 -0.52 -6.77 -7.55
CA ALA A 54 -1.77 -7.05 -8.29
C ALA A 54 -2.18 -5.97 -9.30
N ALA A 55 -1.44 -4.86 -9.40
CA ALA A 55 -1.82 -3.69 -10.22
C ALA A 55 -0.97 -3.50 -11.49
N ALA A 56 -0.38 -4.58 -12.02
CA ALA A 56 0.27 -4.60 -13.33
C ALA A 56 -0.40 -5.66 -14.22
N SER A 57 -1.52 -5.28 -14.85
CA SER A 57 -2.10 -5.96 -16.01
C SER A 57 -2.86 -4.92 -16.83
#